data_AF-A0A7W0VDD1-F1
#
_entry.id   AF-A0A7W0VDD1-F1
#
_cell.length_a   1.000
_cell.length_b   1.000
_cell.length_c   1.000
_cell.angle_alpha   90.00
_cell.angle_beta   90.00
_cell.angle_gamma   90.00
#
_symmetry.space_group_name_H-M   'P 1'
#
loop_
_entity.id
_entity.type
_entity.pdbx_description
1 polymer ?
#
loop_
_entity_poly.entity_id
_entity_poly.type
_entity_poly.pdbx_seq_one_letter_code
_entity_poly.pdbx_strand_id
1 'polypeptide(L)' 'MVRAVVRSLTTFVMLMAISASGCVVVKAHERGNLAKRAMTNDRDAGEARFGQHATGSREGADGGTGQPGGGCGCN' A
#
# COMPACT_ATOMS: atom_id res chain seq x y z
N MET A 1 -6.03 -19.91 -36.33
CA MET A 1 -6.95 -19.20 -35.39
C MET A 1 -6.97 -19.87 -34.02
N VAL A 2 -7.35 -21.15 -33.90
CA VAL A 2 -7.43 -21.88 -32.61
C VAL A 2 -6.12 -21.84 -31.79
N ARG A 3 -4.96 -22.07 -32.40
CA ARG A 3 -3.64 -22.01 -31.71
C ARG A 3 -3.29 -20.62 -31.15
N ALA A 4 -3.71 -19.54 -31.83
CA ALA A 4 -3.47 -18.17 -31.38
C ALA A 4 -4.36 -17.79 -30.19
N VAL A 5 -5.63 -18.24 -30.22
CA VAL A 5 -6.58 -18.06 -29.11
C VAL A 5 -6.14 -18.83 -27.87
N VAL A 6 -5.71 -20.09 -28.02
CA VAL A 6 -5.20 -20.90 -26.91
C VAL A 6 -3.95 -20.26 -26.29
N ARG A 7 -3.03 -19.73 -27.11
CA ARG A 7 -1.82 -19.05 -26.61
C ARG A 7 -2.14 -17.75 -25.88
N SER A 8 -3.12 -16.98 -26.35
CA SER A 8 -3.56 -15.74 -25.68
C SER A 8 -4.25 -16.05 -24.34
N LEU A 9 -5.07 -17.10 -24.30
CA LEU A 9 -5.75 -17.53 -23.08
C LEU A 9 -4.78 -18.04 -22.03
N THR A 10 -3.77 -18.84 -22.40
CA THR A 10 -2.76 -19.32 -21.44
C THR A 10 -1.93 -18.19 -20.86
N THR A 11 -1.56 -17.18 -21.67
CA THR A 11 -0.85 -16.00 -21.15
C THR A 11 -1.70 -15.18 -20.18
N PHE A 12 -3.00 -15.03 -20.46
CA PHE A 12 -3.91 -14.31 -19.57
C PHE A 12 -4.12 -15.03 -18.23
N VAL A 13 -4.29 -16.35 -18.25
CA VAL A 13 -4.42 -17.17 -17.04
C VAL A 13 -3.15 -17.12 -16.19
N MET A 14 -1.96 -17.18 -16.82
CA MET A 14 -0.68 -17.00 -16.13
C MET A 14 -0.58 -15.64 -15.43
N LEU A 15 -0.96 -14.55 -16.12
CA LEU A 15 -0.92 -13.21 -15.54
C LEU A 15 -1.85 -13.07 -14.33
N MET A 16 -3.07 -13.63 -14.41
CA MET A 16 -4.03 -13.62 -13.30
C MET A 16 -3.57 -14.46 -12.10
N ALA A 17 -2.88 -15.56 -12.33
CA ALA A 17 -2.32 -16.37 -11.24
C ALA A 17 -1.22 -15.62 -10.48
N ILE A 18 -0.38 -14.86 -11.18
CA ILE A 18 0.70 -14.08 -10.55
C ILE A 18 0.13 -12.91 -9.74
N SER A 19 -0.87 -12.19 -10.26
CA SER A 19 -1.47 -11.05 -9.56
C SER A 19 -2.21 -11.45 -8.27
N ALA A 20 -2.71 -12.68 -8.18
CA ALA A 20 -3.37 -13.20 -6.98
C ALA A 20 -2.41 -13.56 -5.83
N SER A 21 -1.10 -13.66 -6.07
CA SER A 21 -0.11 -14.12 -5.08
C SER A 21 0.26 -13.10 -3.99
N GLY A 22 -0.26 -11.86 -4.06
CA GLY A 22 0.08 -10.79 -3.11
C GLY A 22 -0.70 -10.81 -1.78
N CYS A 23 -1.83 -11.51 -1.71
CA CYS A 23 -2.69 -11.51 -0.53
C CYS A 23 -2.36 -12.68 0.41
N VAL A 24 -1.31 -12.53 1.23
CA VAL A 24 -0.95 -13.50 2.27
C VAL A 24 -1.29 -12.98 3.68
N VAL A 25 -2.00 -13.79 4.47
CA VAL A 25 -2.30 -13.48 5.86
C VAL A 25 -1.11 -13.91 6.73
N VAL A 26 -0.35 -12.95 7.22
CA VAL A 26 0.78 -13.17 8.14
C VAL A 26 0.36 -12.93 9.59
N LYS A 27 1.02 -13.61 10.54
CA LYS A 27 0.79 -13.39 11.97
C LYS A 27 1.22 -11.97 12.35
N ALA A 28 0.57 -11.40 13.36
CA ALA A 28 0.83 -10.01 13.77
C ALA A 28 2.31 -9.72 14.06
N HIS A 29 3.03 -10.67 14.68
CA HIS A 29 4.46 -10.51 14.98
C HIS A 29 5.37 -10.58 13.74
N GLU A 30 4.96 -11.28 12.67
CA GLU A 30 5.75 -11.39 11.43
C GLU A 30 5.78 -10.05 10.68
N ARG A 31 4.76 -9.20 10.86
CA ARG A 31 4.71 -7.84 10.30
C ARG A 31 5.85 -6.95 10.81
N GLY A 32 6.38 -7.24 12.01
CA GLY A 32 7.50 -6.50 12.61
C GLY A 32 8.80 -6.60 11.81
N ASN A 33 8.99 -7.65 11.01
CA ASN A 33 10.23 -7.85 10.24
C ASN A 33 10.48 -6.73 9.21
N LEU A 34 9.41 -6.17 8.64
CA LEU A 34 9.44 -5.06 7.68
C LEU A 34 9.11 -3.70 8.31
N ALA A 35 8.82 -3.63 9.61
CA ALA A 35 8.47 -2.39 10.32
C ALA A 35 9.65 -1.84 11.15
N LYS A 36 10.86 -1.87 10.60
CA LYS A 36 12.06 -1.38 11.30
C LYS A 36 11.95 0.14 11.51
N ARG A 37 12.29 0.63 12.71
CA ARG A 37 12.25 2.07 13.01
C ARG A 37 13.09 2.93 12.06
N ALA A 38 14.17 2.36 11.51
CA ALA A 38 15.00 3.04 10.53
C ALA A 38 14.29 3.37 9.20
N MET A 39 13.20 2.66 8.88
CA MET A 39 12.36 2.89 7.70
C MET A 39 11.19 3.84 7.96
N THR A 40 11.02 4.30 9.21
CA THR A 40 10.01 5.29 9.56
C THR A 40 10.48 6.69 9.16
N ASN A 41 9.65 7.43 8.44
CA ASN A 41 9.91 8.81 8.03
C ASN A 41 9.34 9.82 9.05
N ASP A 42 9.63 9.61 10.34
CA ASP A 42 9.12 10.41 11.47
C ASP A 42 10.23 10.99 12.35
N ARG A 43 11.49 10.92 11.89
CA ARG A 43 12.65 11.31 12.68
C ARG A 43 12.66 12.80 13.04
N ASP A 44 12.21 13.63 12.11
CA ASP A 44 12.04 15.07 12.31
C ASP A 44 10.55 15.39 12.31
N ALA A 45 10.06 15.95 13.41
CA ALA A 45 8.65 16.25 13.58
C ALA A 45 8.16 17.35 12.63
N GLY A 46 9.01 18.33 12.30
CA GLY A 46 8.67 19.40 11.35
C GLY A 46 8.52 18.87 9.94
N GLU A 47 9.49 18.06 9.49
CA GLU A 47 9.45 17.43 8.17
C GLU A 47 8.26 16.47 8.04
N ALA A 48 8.00 15.66 9.08
CA ALA A 48 6.86 14.76 9.10
C ALA A 48 5.52 15.51 8.97
N ARG A 49 5.36 16.64 9.68
CA ARG A 49 4.17 17.49 9.56
C ARG A 49 4.04 18.11 8.18
N PHE A 50 5.13 18.62 7.62
CA PHE A 50 5.12 19.21 6.28
C PHE A 50 4.74 18.18 5.20
N GLY A 51 5.36 17.00 5.23
CA GLY A 51 5.03 15.90 4.31
C GLY A 51 3.57 15.46 4.43
N GLN A 52 3.05 15.32 5.66
CA GLN A 52 1.64 15.00 5.89
C GLN A 52 0.70 16.07 5.34
N HIS A 53 1.01 17.35 5.51
CA HIS A 53 0.21 18.44 4.93
C HIS A 53 0.20 18.37 3.40
N ALA A 54 1.35 18.13 2.79
CA ALA A 54 1.48 18.06 1.33
C ALA A 54 0.71 16.86 0.75
N THR A 55 0.86 15.67 1.34
CA THR A 55 0.17 14.46 0.93
C THR A 55 -1.34 14.55 1.20
N GLY A 56 -1.75 15.01 2.38
CA GLY A 56 -3.17 15.20 2.71
C GLY A 56 -3.87 16.15 1.73
N SER A 57 -3.22 17.27 1.39
CA SER A 57 -3.74 18.25 0.42
C SER A 57 -3.85 17.69 -1.01
N ARG A 58 -2.96 16.78 -1.39
CA ARG A 58 -2.88 16.24 -2.76
C ARG A 58 -3.74 15.01 -2.98
N GLU A 59 -3.81 14.13 -1.97
CA GLU A 59 -4.38 12.79 -2.09
C GLU A 59 -5.73 12.67 -1.37
N GLY A 60 -6.14 13.67 -0.59
CA GLY A 60 -7.32 13.56 0.29
C GLY A 60 -7.14 12.50 1.37
N ALA A 61 -5.89 12.15 1.68
CA ALA A 61 -5.50 11.10 2.63
C ALA A 61 -5.51 11.64 4.06
N ASP A 62 -6.66 12.16 4.50
CA ASP A 62 -6.84 12.65 5.85
C ASP A 62 -7.34 11.51 6.76
N GLY A 63 -6.54 11.15 7.78
CA GLY A 63 -6.96 10.20 8.83
C GLY A 63 -5.97 9.11 9.20
N GLY A 64 -4.96 8.82 8.37
CA GLY A 64 -3.94 7.80 8.69
C GLY A 64 -2.83 8.28 9.64
N THR A 65 -2.70 9.58 9.83
CA THR A 65 -1.51 10.21 10.44
C THR A 65 -1.81 11.18 11.59
N GLY A 66 -3.09 11.35 11.95
CA GLY A 66 -3.49 12.20 13.08
C GLY A 66 -3.46 13.72 12.81
N GLN A 67 -3.59 14.15 11.55
CA GLN A 67 -3.79 15.55 11.20
C GLN A 67 -5.29 15.91 11.15
N PRO A 68 -5.73 17.08 11.66
CA PRO A 68 -7.12 17.52 11.56
C PRO A 68 -7.44 17.93 10.10
N GLY A 69 -7.88 16.96 9.31
CA GLY A 69 -8.42 17.07 7.97
C GLY A 69 -9.44 15.94 7.78
N GLY A 70 -10.40 16.07 6.86
CA GLY A 70 -11.62 15.24 6.85
C GLY A 70 -11.45 13.81 6.31
N GLY A 71 -11.38 12.82 7.20
CA GLY A 71 -11.64 11.40 6.91
C GLY A 71 -12.15 10.67 8.17
N CYS A 72 -12.55 9.38 8.09
CA CYS A 72 -13.28 8.72 9.19
C CYS A 72 -12.55 8.65 10.53
N GLY A 73 -11.25 9.00 10.60
CA GLY A 73 -10.56 9.22 11.86
C GLY A 73 -10.58 8.00 12.80
N CYS A 74 -10.81 6.81 12.26
CA CYS A 74 -11.02 5.61 13.02
C CYS A 74 -9.64 5.08 13.49
N ASN A 75 -9.12 5.64 14.60
CA ASN A 75 -8.18 4.96 15.51
C ASN A 75 -8.96 3.96 16.38
#